data_AF-A0A3N5EG16-F1
#
_entry.id   AF-A0A3N5EG16-F1
#
_cell.length_a   1.000
_cell.length_b   1.000
_cell.length_c   1.000
_cell.angle_alpha   90.00
_cell.angle_beta   90.00
_cell.angle_gamma   90.00
#
_symmetry.space_group_name_H-M   'P 1'
#
loop_
_entity.id
_entity.type
_entity.pdbx_description
1 polymer ?
#
loop_
_entity_poly.entity_id
_entity_poly.type
_entity_poly.pdbx_seq_one_letter_code
_entity_poly.pdbx_strand_id
1 'polypeptide(L)'
;MAARCRPRRPAPHPPRPPRGIDRMTSAPPPVESGNEPIPRWLIAVGAAIILVGVVALSASLEGENPDLVGGGPSEPPASGEPPPSGEPPPSGEPPATDAVALIEEAGCQACHGQDLSGQGNFPSLHGVSEGPVSENLQQLGEDFPDTWANLWIDGTGPEVEGLDRLGMPQFGGPGGQLSTEEIAIIVDYLLTLE
;
A
#
# COMPACT_ATOMS: atom_id res chain seq x y z
N MET A 1 58.47 -7.03 -20.31
CA MET A 1 58.47 -5.55 -20.27
C MET A 1 57.04 -5.07 -20.47
N ALA A 2 56.33 -4.69 -19.41
CA ALA A 2 54.93 -4.32 -19.47
C ALA A 2 54.78 -2.78 -19.41
N ALA A 3 54.19 -2.21 -20.45
CA ALA A 3 53.94 -0.78 -20.57
C ALA A 3 52.77 -0.37 -19.66
N ARG A 4 53.04 0.54 -18.70
CA ARG A 4 52.00 1.12 -17.83
C ARG A 4 51.31 2.28 -18.56
N CYS A 5 50.03 2.11 -18.88
CA CYS A 5 49.18 3.21 -19.33
C CYS A 5 48.94 4.19 -18.16
N ARG A 6 49.27 5.47 -18.34
CA ARG A 6 48.91 6.53 -17.40
C ARG A 6 47.53 7.09 -17.74
N PRO A 7 46.65 7.31 -16.76
CA PRO A 7 45.34 7.92 -16.98
C PRO A 7 45.48 9.41 -17.35
N ARG A 8 44.65 9.83 -18.31
CA ARG A 8 44.59 11.18 -18.88
C ARG A 8 43.82 12.08 -17.90
N ARG A 9 44.43 13.17 -17.41
CA ARG A 9 43.73 14.15 -16.55
C ARG A 9 42.63 14.86 -17.35
N PRO A 10 41.41 14.99 -16.79
CA PRO A 10 40.35 15.79 -17.40
C PRO A 10 40.71 17.28 -17.37
N ALA A 11 40.32 17.99 -18.44
CA ALA A 11 40.57 19.41 -18.60
C ALA A 11 39.68 20.23 -17.64
N PRO A 12 40.16 21.38 -17.15
CA PRO A 12 39.37 22.28 -16.31
C PRO A 12 38.18 22.86 -17.09
N HIS A 13 37.00 22.86 -16.47
CA HIS A 13 35.78 23.44 -17.05
C HIS A 13 35.88 24.98 -17.16
N PRO A 14 35.36 25.56 -18.25
CA PRO A 14 35.28 27.01 -18.39
C PRO A 14 34.25 27.62 -17.40
N PRO A 15 34.47 28.85 -16.94
CA PRO A 15 33.57 29.54 -16.02
C PRO A 15 32.21 29.81 -16.67
N ARG A 16 31.13 29.58 -15.90
CA ARG A 16 29.75 29.89 -16.31
C ARG A 16 29.57 31.41 -16.44
N PRO A 17 28.89 31.90 -17.50
CA PRO A 17 28.52 33.30 -17.59
C PRO A 17 27.51 33.68 -16.49
N PRO A 18 27.51 34.95 -16.05
CA PRO A 18 26.57 35.44 -15.05
C PRO A 18 25.13 35.36 -15.57
N ARG A 19 24.25 34.72 -14.79
CA ARG A 19 22.81 34.72 -15.02
C ARG A 19 22.28 36.14 -14.81
N GLY A 20 21.94 36.82 -15.91
CA GLY A 20 21.17 38.06 -15.89
C GLY A 20 19.83 37.82 -15.20
N ILE A 21 19.59 38.59 -14.15
CA ILE A 21 18.37 38.56 -13.33
C ILE A 21 17.43 39.63 -13.89
N ASP A 22 16.93 39.43 -15.10
CA ASP A 22 15.88 40.27 -15.68
C ASP A 22 14.60 39.44 -15.82
N ARG A 23 14.04 39.03 -14.68
CA ARG A 23 12.67 38.51 -14.64
C ARG A 23 11.79 39.59 -14.02
N MET A 24 11.26 40.44 -14.89
CA MET A 24 10.21 41.39 -14.55
C MET A 24 9.05 40.63 -13.91
N THR A 25 8.84 40.89 -12.62
CA THR A 25 7.65 40.49 -11.86
C THR A 25 6.43 41.16 -12.48
N SER A 26 5.83 40.53 -13.48
CA SER A 26 4.44 40.83 -13.85
C SER A 26 3.58 40.20 -12.76
N ALA A 27 2.95 41.05 -11.94
CA ALA A 27 1.94 40.60 -11.00
C ALA A 27 0.86 39.85 -11.79
N PRO A 28 0.47 38.63 -11.38
CA PRO A 28 -0.62 37.92 -12.02
C PRO A 28 -1.89 38.77 -11.91
N PRO A 29 -2.73 38.83 -12.96
CA PRO A 29 -3.98 39.57 -12.89
C PRO A 29 -4.85 39.01 -11.75
N PRO A 30 -5.66 39.86 -11.08
CA PRO A 30 -6.58 39.40 -10.07
C PRO A 30 -7.52 38.35 -10.67
N VAL A 31 -7.66 37.21 -9.99
CA VAL A 31 -8.58 36.15 -10.40
C VAL A 31 -9.99 36.61 -10.09
N GLU A 32 -10.72 37.09 -11.10
CA GLU A 32 -12.16 37.31 -10.99
C GLU A 32 -12.86 35.94 -11.03
N SER A 33 -13.37 35.49 -9.88
CA SER A 33 -14.27 34.32 -9.84
C SER A 33 -15.59 34.72 -10.46
N GLY A 34 -15.84 34.28 -11.69
CA GLY A 34 -17.15 34.43 -12.32
C GLY A 34 -18.23 33.75 -11.49
N ASN A 35 -19.32 34.46 -11.21
CA ASN A 35 -20.53 33.87 -10.63
C ASN A 35 -21.27 33.04 -11.71
N GLU A 36 -20.61 32.03 -12.26
CA GLU A 36 -21.28 31.11 -13.17
C GLU A 36 -22.28 30.26 -12.38
N PRO A 37 -23.55 30.18 -12.84
CA PRO A 37 -24.54 29.36 -12.20
C PRO A 37 -24.13 27.88 -12.30
N ILE A 38 -24.27 27.15 -11.18
CA ILE A 38 -23.97 25.72 -11.11
C ILE A 38 -24.74 25.00 -12.22
N PRO A 39 -24.07 24.19 -13.06
CA PRO A 39 -24.75 23.54 -14.16
C PRO A 39 -25.76 22.52 -13.61
N ARG A 40 -26.96 22.50 -14.21
CA ARG A 40 -28.11 21.73 -13.70
C ARG A 40 -27.84 20.23 -13.52
N TRP A 41 -26.94 19.66 -14.32
CA TRP A 41 -26.56 18.25 -14.20
C TRP A 41 -25.85 17.96 -12.88
N LEU A 42 -25.03 18.90 -12.37
CA LEU A 42 -24.29 18.77 -11.11
C LEU A 42 -25.26 18.76 -9.92
N ILE A 43 -26.33 19.55 -10.00
CA ILE A 43 -27.42 19.54 -9.02
C ILE A 43 -28.13 18.17 -9.01
N ALA A 44 -28.41 17.61 -10.20
CA ALA A 44 -29.05 16.30 -10.32
C ALA A 44 -28.16 15.16 -9.77
N VAL A 45 -26.85 15.20 -10.04
CA VAL A 45 -25.87 14.24 -9.50
C VAL A 45 -25.79 14.36 -7.97
N GLY A 46 -25.68 15.58 -7.45
CA GLY A 46 -25.66 15.81 -6.00
C GLY A 46 -26.92 15.28 -5.31
N ALA A 47 -28.09 15.52 -5.90
CA ALA A 47 -29.35 14.98 -5.40
C ALA A 47 -29.39 13.44 -5.41
N ALA A 48 -28.90 12.80 -6.46
CA ALA A 48 -28.84 11.34 -6.55
C ALA A 48 -27.91 10.73 -5.48
N ILE A 49 -26.74 11.31 -5.26
CA ILE A 49 -25.79 10.84 -4.22
C ILE A 49 -26.41 10.97 -2.83
N ILE A 50 -27.06 12.10 -2.52
CA ILE A 50 -27.75 12.28 -1.24
C ILE A 50 -28.84 11.22 -1.07
N LEU A 51 -29.61 10.94 -2.12
CA LEU A 51 -30.70 9.97 -2.06
C LEU A 51 -30.18 8.55 -1.82
N VAL A 52 -29.11 8.14 -2.50
CA VAL A 52 -28.43 6.85 -2.27
C VAL A 52 -27.86 6.77 -0.85
N GLY A 53 -27.20 7.84 -0.37
CA GLY A 53 -26.65 7.90 0.97
C GLY A 53 -27.72 7.79 2.06
N VAL A 54 -28.88 8.43 1.88
CA VAL A 54 -30.02 8.32 2.81
C VAL A 54 -30.57 6.90 2.82
N VAL A 55 -30.74 6.25 1.67
CA VAL A 55 -31.20 4.85 1.60
C VAL A 55 -30.22 3.91 2.30
N ALA A 56 -28.93 4.05 2.03
CA ALA A 56 -27.89 3.23 2.66
C ALA A 56 -27.85 3.42 4.18
N LEU A 57 -27.92 4.67 4.64
CA LEU A 57 -27.93 4.99 6.07
C LEU A 57 -29.18 4.43 6.77
N SER A 58 -30.35 4.46 6.11
CA SER A 58 -31.60 3.89 6.64
C SER A 58 -31.48 2.37 6.80
N ALA A 59 -30.93 1.69 5.78
CA ALA A 59 -30.67 0.25 5.83
C ALA A 59 -29.67 -0.16 6.92
N SER A 60 -28.78 0.75 7.35
CA SER A 60 -27.85 0.51 8.46
C SER A 60 -28.43 0.84 9.86
N LEU A 61 -29.51 1.63 9.94
CA LEU A 61 -30.15 2.03 11.20
C LEU A 61 -31.25 1.04 11.63
N GLU A 62 -31.97 0.47 10.69
CA GLU A 62 -32.76 -0.74 10.91
C GLU A 62 -31.79 -1.91 11.07
N GLY A 63 -31.41 -2.25 12.32
CA GLY A 63 -30.44 -3.29 12.69
C GLY A 63 -30.80 -4.74 12.32
N GLU A 64 -31.39 -4.96 11.16
CA GLU A 64 -31.49 -6.25 10.49
C GLU A 64 -30.27 -6.42 9.59
N ASN A 65 -29.15 -6.78 10.21
CA ASN A 65 -28.14 -7.54 9.49
C ASN A 65 -28.83 -8.78 8.92
N PRO A 66 -28.80 -9.04 7.60
CA PRO A 66 -29.27 -10.31 7.10
C PRO A 66 -28.45 -11.40 7.78
N ASP A 67 -29.15 -12.30 8.48
CA ASP A 67 -28.59 -13.51 9.07
C ASP A 67 -27.80 -14.28 7.99
N LEU A 68 -26.49 -14.05 7.94
CA LEU A 68 -25.56 -14.99 7.33
C LEU A 68 -25.50 -16.18 8.29
N VAL A 69 -26.43 -17.11 8.06
CA VAL A 69 -26.55 -18.43 8.66
C VAL A 69 -25.17 -19.06 8.94
N GLY A 70 -24.89 -19.33 10.22
CA GLY A 70 -23.86 -20.30 10.67
C GLY A 70 -22.99 -19.83 11.84
N GLY A 71 -23.54 -19.67 13.06
CA GLY A 71 -23.29 -20.61 14.18
C GLY A 71 -22.03 -20.27 15.01
N GLY A 72 -22.06 -20.08 16.34
CA GLY A 72 -23.07 -20.17 17.38
C GLY A 72 -22.57 -19.43 18.64
N PRO A 73 -23.28 -19.52 19.78
CA PRO A 73 -23.00 -18.70 20.96
C PRO A 73 -21.72 -19.13 21.70
N SER A 74 -20.82 -18.18 21.92
CA SER A 74 -19.65 -18.30 22.77
C SER A 74 -20.03 -18.61 24.22
N GLU A 75 -19.59 -19.77 24.68
CA GLU A 75 -19.62 -20.21 26.08
C GLU A 75 -18.62 -19.38 26.91
N PRO A 76 -18.93 -18.98 28.16
CA PRO A 76 -18.01 -18.19 28.98
C PRO A 76 -16.79 -19.02 29.44
N PRO A 77 -15.57 -18.44 29.50
CA PRO A 77 -14.38 -19.18 29.87
C PRO A 77 -14.39 -19.53 31.37
N ALA A 78 -14.26 -20.82 31.66
CA ALA A 78 -13.98 -21.35 32.97
C ALA A 78 -12.58 -20.90 33.45
N SER A 79 -12.52 -20.37 34.67
CA SER A 79 -11.27 -20.12 35.38
C SER A 79 -10.51 -21.42 35.66
N GLY A 80 -9.23 -21.41 35.28
CA GLY A 80 -8.16 -22.01 36.07
C GLY A 80 -7.63 -23.34 35.57
N GLU A 81 -6.49 -23.29 34.86
CA GLU A 81 -5.39 -24.22 35.08
C GLU A 81 -4.10 -23.60 34.50
N PRO A 82 -2.95 -23.63 35.20
CA PRO A 82 -1.68 -23.17 34.62
C PRO A 82 -1.21 -24.17 33.55
N PRO A 83 -0.79 -23.72 32.35
CA PRO A 83 -0.39 -24.63 31.29
C PRO A 83 0.91 -25.36 31.65
N PRO A 84 1.04 -26.65 31.27
CA PRO A 84 2.32 -27.34 31.34
C PRO A 84 3.32 -26.70 30.38
N SER A 85 4.57 -26.54 30.83
CA SER A 85 5.71 -26.31 29.92
C SER A 85 5.83 -27.52 29.00
N GLY A 86 5.30 -27.40 27.78
CA GLY A 86 5.33 -28.44 26.77
C GLY A 86 5.55 -27.81 25.40
N GLU A 87 6.59 -28.31 24.74
CA GLU A 87 6.99 -28.21 23.32
C GLU A 87 6.85 -26.87 22.56
N PRO A 88 7.90 -26.47 21.79
CA PRO A 88 7.73 -25.40 20.80
C PRO A 88 6.61 -25.78 19.83
N PRO A 89 5.75 -24.82 19.42
CA PRO A 89 4.71 -25.10 18.46
C PRO A 89 5.33 -25.72 17.20
N PRO A 90 4.65 -26.69 16.55
CA PRO A 90 5.07 -27.10 15.22
C PRO A 90 5.16 -25.84 14.36
N SER A 91 6.23 -25.71 13.57
CA SER A 91 6.27 -24.84 12.40
C SER A 91 5.17 -25.31 11.43
N GLY A 92 3.93 -25.03 11.79
CA GLY A 92 2.76 -25.20 10.96
C GLY A 92 2.73 -24.01 10.04
N GLU A 93 2.88 -24.29 8.75
CA GLU A 93 2.50 -23.39 7.66
C GLU A 93 1.17 -22.71 8.04
N PRO A 94 1.10 -21.36 8.07
CA PRO A 94 -0.17 -20.69 8.28
C PRO A 94 -1.15 -21.20 7.23
N PRO A 95 -2.39 -21.54 7.59
CA PRO A 95 -3.31 -22.10 6.60
C PRO A 95 -3.53 -21.05 5.51
N ALA A 96 -3.24 -21.40 4.25
CA ALA A 96 -3.34 -20.50 3.10
C ALA A 96 -4.72 -19.82 2.94
N THR A 97 -5.76 -20.37 3.57
CA THR A 97 -7.09 -19.77 3.66
C THR A 97 -7.10 -18.44 4.40
N ASP A 98 -6.19 -18.23 5.36
CA ASP A 98 -6.13 -17.01 6.15
C ASP A 98 -5.49 -15.87 5.36
N ALA A 99 -4.47 -16.17 4.55
CA ALA A 99 -3.79 -15.18 3.73
C ALA A 99 -4.69 -14.58 2.66
N VAL A 100 -5.47 -15.39 1.94
CA VAL A 100 -6.37 -14.91 0.88
C VAL A 100 -7.47 -14.02 1.47
N ALA A 101 -8.01 -14.37 2.64
CA ALA A 101 -9.00 -13.55 3.34
C ALA A 101 -8.41 -12.20 3.78
N LEU A 102 -7.18 -12.20 4.33
CA LEU A 102 -6.48 -10.96 4.68
C LEU A 102 -6.19 -10.08 3.46
N ILE A 103 -5.84 -10.67 2.31
CA ILE A 103 -5.61 -9.97 1.04
C ILE A 103 -6.90 -9.33 0.51
N GLU A 104 -8.02 -10.03 0.62
CA GLU A 104 -9.35 -9.53 0.22
C GLU A 104 -9.80 -8.39 1.12
N GLU A 105 -9.78 -8.60 2.45
CA GLU A 105 -10.10 -7.57 3.45
C GLU A 105 -9.19 -6.35 3.29
N ALA A 106 -7.90 -6.59 2.99
CA ALA A 106 -6.96 -5.51 2.79
C ALA A 106 -7.16 -4.73 1.48
N GLY A 107 -8.00 -5.25 0.56
CA GLY A 107 -8.26 -4.63 -0.73
C GLY A 107 -7.10 -4.73 -1.72
N CYS A 108 -6.14 -5.63 -1.51
CA CYS A 108 -4.98 -5.79 -2.40
C CYS A 108 -5.40 -6.10 -3.84
N GLN A 109 -6.44 -6.91 -4.01
CA GLN A 109 -6.98 -7.29 -5.33
C GLN A 109 -7.56 -6.10 -6.12
N ALA A 110 -8.03 -5.05 -5.44
CA ALA A 110 -8.57 -3.87 -6.09
C ALA A 110 -7.53 -3.14 -6.95
N CYS A 111 -6.24 -3.25 -6.59
CA CYS A 111 -5.13 -2.71 -7.34
C CYS A 111 -4.40 -3.79 -8.15
N HIS A 112 -4.23 -5.00 -7.61
CA HIS A 112 -3.36 -6.03 -8.23
C HIS A 112 -4.13 -7.12 -9.01
N GLY A 113 -5.45 -6.99 -9.16
CA GLY A 113 -6.28 -7.97 -9.86
C GLY A 113 -6.71 -9.13 -8.95
N GLN A 114 -7.73 -9.86 -9.38
CA GLN A 114 -8.35 -10.93 -8.57
C GLN A 114 -7.38 -12.08 -8.24
N ASP A 115 -6.44 -12.34 -9.14
CA ASP A 115 -5.41 -13.36 -8.99
C ASP A 115 -4.05 -12.77 -8.58
N LEU A 116 -3.98 -11.46 -8.30
CA LEU A 116 -2.75 -10.73 -7.97
C LEU A 116 -1.71 -10.68 -9.11
N SER A 117 -2.10 -11.00 -10.34
CA SER A 117 -1.22 -10.97 -11.53
C SER A 117 -0.94 -9.56 -12.07
N GLY A 118 -1.51 -8.53 -11.43
CA GLY A 118 -1.43 -7.13 -11.81
C GLY A 118 -2.62 -6.69 -12.68
N GLN A 119 -2.95 -5.41 -12.65
CA GLN A 119 -3.94 -4.81 -13.55
C GLN A 119 -3.65 -3.35 -13.85
N GLY A 120 -3.82 -2.94 -15.11
CA GLY A 120 -3.57 -1.57 -15.55
C GLY A 120 -2.14 -1.12 -15.28
N ASN A 121 -1.96 -0.15 -14.38
CA ASN A 121 -0.65 0.39 -13.99
C ASN A 121 -0.09 -0.23 -12.71
N PHE A 122 -0.82 -1.14 -12.08
CA PHE A 122 -0.37 -1.82 -10.86
C PHE A 122 0.32 -3.14 -11.23
N PRO A 123 1.55 -3.37 -10.73
CA PRO A 123 2.35 -4.53 -11.11
C PRO A 123 1.77 -5.84 -10.55
N SER A 124 2.26 -6.96 -11.09
CA SER A 124 2.02 -8.28 -10.51
C SER A 124 2.63 -8.40 -9.11
N LEU A 125 1.96 -9.14 -8.23
CA LEU A 125 2.53 -9.62 -6.96
C LEU A 125 2.98 -11.08 -7.06
N HIS A 126 2.95 -11.68 -8.25
CA HIS A 126 3.61 -12.97 -8.50
C HIS A 126 5.11 -12.75 -8.66
N GLY A 127 5.91 -13.75 -8.30
CA GLY A 127 7.36 -13.67 -8.35
C GLY A 127 7.96 -12.75 -7.29
N VAL A 128 7.24 -12.43 -6.20
CA VAL A 128 7.78 -11.62 -5.08
C VAL A 128 9.03 -12.27 -4.47
N SER A 129 9.18 -13.59 -4.59
CA SER A 129 10.40 -14.32 -4.21
C SER A 129 11.63 -13.95 -5.03
N GLU A 130 11.46 -13.38 -6.23
CA GLU A 130 12.54 -12.92 -7.10
C GLU A 130 12.98 -11.48 -6.79
N GLY A 131 12.27 -10.79 -5.88
CA GLY A 131 12.52 -9.41 -5.48
C GLY A 131 11.58 -8.41 -6.15
N PRO A 132 11.74 -7.11 -5.85
CA PRO A 132 10.85 -6.07 -6.34
C PRO A 132 11.05 -5.79 -7.84
N VAL A 133 9.95 -5.78 -8.59
CA VAL A 133 9.97 -5.49 -10.04
C VAL A 133 10.02 -3.99 -10.37
N SER A 134 9.67 -3.11 -9.41
CA SER A 134 9.59 -1.67 -9.65
C SER A 134 10.91 -0.96 -9.32
N GLU A 135 11.32 0.00 -10.16
CA GLU A 135 12.58 0.75 -10.01
C GLU A 135 12.69 1.47 -8.65
N ASN A 136 11.58 1.96 -8.10
CA ASN A 136 11.54 2.63 -6.80
C ASN A 136 11.79 1.69 -5.60
N LEU A 137 11.67 0.37 -5.79
CA LEU A 137 11.84 -0.62 -4.74
C LEU A 137 13.12 -1.44 -4.86
N GLN A 138 13.83 -1.37 -6.00
CA GLN A 138 15.08 -2.13 -6.20
C GLN A 138 16.10 -1.89 -5.09
N GLN A 139 16.31 -0.64 -4.67
CA GLN A 139 17.24 -0.34 -3.57
C GLN A 139 16.78 -0.96 -2.24
N LEU A 140 15.48 -0.93 -1.95
CA LEU A 140 14.94 -1.55 -0.73
C LEU A 140 15.15 -3.07 -0.76
N GLY A 141 14.95 -3.72 -1.91
CA GLY A 141 15.22 -5.14 -2.12
C GLY A 141 16.71 -5.49 -2.02
N GLU A 142 17.60 -4.61 -2.47
CA GLU A 142 19.06 -4.79 -2.32
C GLU A 142 19.51 -4.65 -0.87
N ASP A 143 18.98 -3.65 -0.15
CA ASP A 143 19.36 -3.36 1.23
C ASP A 143 18.74 -4.36 2.23
N PHE A 144 17.54 -4.88 1.92
CA PHE A 144 16.74 -5.75 2.78
C PHE A 144 16.19 -6.97 2.02
N PRO A 145 17.05 -7.85 1.47
CA PRO A 145 16.63 -8.92 0.55
C PRO A 145 15.60 -9.89 1.15
N ASP A 146 15.66 -10.14 2.45
CA ASP A 146 14.79 -11.10 3.12
C ASP A 146 13.52 -10.46 3.70
N THR A 147 13.47 -9.13 3.82
CA THR A 147 12.40 -8.43 4.57
C THR A 147 11.76 -7.28 3.80
N TRP A 148 12.20 -6.97 2.59
CA TRP A 148 11.70 -5.82 1.81
C TRP A 148 10.18 -5.85 1.62
N ALA A 149 9.58 -7.02 1.39
CA ALA A 149 8.14 -7.14 1.19
C ALA A 149 7.36 -6.81 2.47
N ASN A 150 7.83 -7.29 3.63
CA ASN A 150 7.26 -6.95 4.94
C ASN A 150 7.37 -5.44 5.21
N LEU A 151 8.56 -4.86 5.01
CA LEU A 151 8.80 -3.43 5.20
C LEU A 151 7.92 -2.58 4.28
N TRP A 152 7.77 -3.00 3.02
CA TRP A 152 6.96 -2.30 2.04
C TRP A 152 5.48 -2.33 2.39
N ILE A 153 4.91 -3.49 2.69
CA ILE A 153 3.49 -3.62 3.04
C ILE A 153 3.20 -2.89 4.35
N ASP A 154 4.01 -3.08 5.39
CA ASP A 154 3.86 -2.39 6.67
C ASP A 154 3.84 -0.87 6.48
N GLY A 155 4.82 -0.32 5.77
CA GLY A 155 4.84 1.09 5.39
C GLY A 155 5.18 2.06 6.52
N THR A 156 5.55 1.59 7.71
CA THR A 156 5.80 2.45 8.89
C THR A 156 7.28 2.58 9.26
N GLY A 157 8.13 1.68 8.73
CA GLY A 157 9.56 1.69 9.01
C GLY A 157 10.31 2.88 8.42
N PRO A 158 11.39 3.37 9.06
CA PRO A 158 12.24 4.41 8.50
C PRO A 158 12.90 4.00 7.16
N GLU A 159 12.98 2.70 6.87
CA GLU A 159 13.53 2.15 5.63
C GLU A 159 12.67 2.52 4.41
N VAL A 160 11.38 2.74 4.62
CA VAL A 160 10.41 3.11 3.58
C VAL A 160 9.98 4.57 3.66
N GLU A 161 10.51 5.32 4.63
CA GLU A 161 10.24 6.75 4.77
C GLU A 161 10.81 7.51 3.56
N GLY A 162 9.95 8.25 2.86
CA GLY A 162 10.33 9.03 1.68
C GLY A 162 10.43 8.23 0.38
N LEU A 163 10.17 6.91 0.40
CA LEU A 163 9.93 6.16 -0.83
C LEU A 163 8.55 6.53 -1.39
N ASP A 164 8.48 6.72 -2.71
CA ASP A 164 7.20 6.94 -3.38
C ASP A 164 6.41 5.63 -3.41
N ARG A 165 5.30 5.60 -2.66
CA ARG A 165 4.39 4.45 -2.56
C ARG A 165 3.43 4.32 -3.73
N LEU A 166 3.43 5.26 -4.68
CA LEU A 166 2.58 5.23 -5.87
C LEU A 166 1.09 4.99 -5.55
N GLY A 167 0.63 5.52 -4.41
CA GLY A 167 -0.72 5.34 -3.91
C GLY A 167 -0.97 4.07 -3.09
N MET A 168 0.04 3.23 -2.85
CA MET A 168 -0.07 2.10 -1.93
C MET A 168 -0.24 2.61 -0.49
N PRO A 169 -1.34 2.25 0.19
CA PRO A 169 -1.58 2.69 1.55
C PRO A 169 -0.55 2.09 2.52
N GLN A 170 -0.47 2.67 3.71
CA GLN A 170 0.25 2.10 4.84
C GLN A 170 -0.68 1.07 5.49
N PHE A 171 -0.26 -0.19 5.54
CA PHE A 171 -1.10 -1.25 6.11
C PHE A 171 -0.82 -1.50 7.59
N GLY A 172 0.42 -1.27 8.03
CA GLY A 172 0.85 -1.51 9.41
C GLY A 172 0.78 -0.28 10.32
N GLY A 173 1.14 -0.50 11.59
CA GLY A 173 1.26 0.52 12.63
C GLY A 173 -0.03 1.20 13.08
N PRO A 174 0.06 2.32 13.83
CA PRO A 174 -1.12 2.98 14.41
C PRO A 174 -2.09 3.50 13.35
N GLY A 175 -3.30 2.94 13.32
CA GLY A 175 -4.32 3.27 12.32
C GLY A 175 -4.19 2.50 11.00
N GLY A 176 -3.21 1.59 10.90
CA GLY A 176 -3.15 0.58 9.85
C GLY A 176 -4.24 -0.48 10.03
N GLN A 177 -4.57 -1.14 8.93
CA GLN A 177 -5.62 -2.17 8.89
C GLN A 177 -5.09 -3.58 9.16
N LEU A 178 -3.77 -3.80 9.10
CA LEU A 178 -3.13 -5.09 9.34
C LEU A 178 -2.15 -5.00 10.51
N SER A 179 -2.15 -6.05 11.33
CA SER A 179 -1.09 -6.33 12.31
C SER A 179 0.19 -6.82 11.64
N THR A 180 1.31 -6.80 12.37
CA THR A 180 2.58 -7.31 11.87
C THR A 180 2.52 -8.81 11.56
N GLU A 181 1.79 -9.58 12.36
CA GLU A 181 1.56 -11.01 12.14
C GLU A 181 0.73 -11.26 10.88
N GLU A 182 -0.31 -10.47 10.63
CA GLU A 182 -1.13 -10.60 9.42
C GLU A 182 -0.33 -10.24 8.16
N ILE A 183 0.51 -9.20 8.22
CA ILE A 183 1.42 -8.85 7.12
C ILE A 183 2.37 -10.02 6.83
N ALA A 184 2.93 -10.66 7.86
CA ALA A 184 3.81 -11.81 7.67
C ALA A 184 3.09 -12.98 6.98
N ILE A 185 1.82 -13.26 7.32
CA ILE A 185 1.00 -14.28 6.66
C ILE A 185 0.76 -13.93 5.18
N ILE A 186 0.47 -12.67 4.87
CA ILE A 186 0.32 -12.21 3.48
C ILE A 186 1.62 -12.38 2.71
N VAL A 187 2.76 -11.94 3.27
CA VAL A 187 4.06 -12.03 2.60
C VAL A 187 4.44 -13.48 2.35
N ASP A 188 4.25 -14.36 3.33
CA ASP A 188 4.52 -15.80 3.19
C ASP A 188 3.72 -16.39 2.01
N TYR A 189 2.43 -16.05 1.91
CA TYR A 189 1.60 -16.46 0.77
C TYR A 189 2.09 -15.88 -0.56
N LEU A 190 2.42 -14.58 -0.63
CA LEU A 190 2.92 -13.95 -1.86
C LEU A 190 4.23 -14.58 -2.35
N LEU A 191 5.10 -15.03 -1.44
CA LEU A 191 6.34 -15.73 -1.79
C LEU A 191 6.09 -17.12 -2.41
N THR A 192 4.88 -17.68 -2.29
CA THR A 192 4.49 -18.94 -2.95
C THR A 192 3.92 -18.75 -4.36
N LEU A 193 3.67 -17.51 -4.78
CA LEU A 193 3.09 -17.19 -6.09
C LEU A 193 4.19 -17.08 -7.14
N GLU A 194 4.14 -17.95 -8.16
CA GLU A 194 5.07 -17.98 -9.32
C GLU A 194 4.55 -17.15 -10.51
#